data_AF-A0A170TIG3-F1
#
_entry.id   AF-A0A170TIG3-F1
#
_cell.length_a   1.000
_cell.length_b   1.000
_cell.length_c   1.000
_cell.angle_alpha   90.00
_cell.angle_beta   90.00
_cell.angle_gamma   90.00
#
_symmetry.space_group_name_H-M   'P 1'
#
loop_
_entity.id
_entity.type
_entity.pdbx_description
1 polymer ?
#
loop_
_entity_poly.entity_id
_entity_poly.type
_entity_poly.pdbx_seq_one_letter_code
_entity_poly.pdbx_strand_id
1 'polypeptide(L)'
;MFAIDGVPYNNKDYYAADLFNTILGGLSLNSILMIELRDKLGLTYHTSTKLDNMDHSNILKGILYTDSTTVTKCMSVFKETIENIKNNGIDEITFSNAKSSIINSFVLSLLNNDNVANTLLSMQLYNLDTNYINQHNSYYEAITLDEVNRIAKKILSNDFVIIEVGKNNNIDGKEINVKQNILN
;
A
#
# COMPACT_ATOMS: atom_id res chain seq x y z
N MET A 1 3.30 5.84 10.83
CA MET A 1 3.48 5.79 9.37
C MET A 1 4.63 4.86 9.06
N PHE A 2 4.58 4.15 7.94
CA PHE A 2 5.69 3.35 7.43
C PHE A 2 5.84 3.57 5.94
N ALA A 3 7.05 3.38 5.42
CA ALA A 3 7.36 3.42 4.01
C ALA A 3 8.43 2.40 3.67
N ILE A 4 8.40 1.91 2.44
CA ILE A 4 9.38 1.02 1.85
C ILE A 4 9.55 1.40 0.38
N ASP A 5 10.65 1.00 -0.23
CA ASP A 5 10.89 1.23 -1.65
C ASP A 5 9.73 0.68 -2.50
N GLY A 6 9.23 1.54 -3.39
CA GLY A 6 8.15 1.24 -4.31
C GLY A 6 8.67 0.90 -5.71
N VAL A 7 7.72 0.71 -6.63
CA VAL A 7 8.01 0.45 -8.05
C VAL A 7 7.67 1.71 -8.86
N PRO A 8 8.59 2.23 -9.69
CA PRO A 8 8.31 3.38 -10.57
C PRO A 8 7.14 3.12 -11.54
N TYR A 9 6.37 4.15 -11.86
CA TYR A 9 5.21 4.04 -12.75
C TYR A 9 5.54 3.43 -14.13
N ASN A 10 6.67 3.82 -14.72
CA ASN A 10 7.12 3.34 -16.02
C ASN A 10 7.76 1.94 -15.99
N ASN A 11 7.82 1.29 -14.83
CA ASN A 11 8.36 -0.05 -14.70
C ASN A 11 7.31 -1.08 -15.15
N LYS A 12 7.74 -2.13 -15.87
CA LYS A 12 6.86 -3.24 -16.28
C LYS A 12 6.16 -3.95 -15.10
N ASP A 13 6.77 -3.90 -13.91
CA ASP A 13 6.24 -4.52 -12.69
C ASP A 13 5.23 -3.60 -11.96
N TYR A 14 4.95 -2.39 -12.47
CA TYR A 14 4.13 -1.39 -11.78
C TYR A 14 2.72 -1.87 -11.44
N TYR A 15 1.96 -2.38 -12.42
CA TYR A 15 0.58 -2.82 -12.17
C TYR A 15 0.51 -4.03 -11.22
N ALA A 16 1.53 -4.89 -11.23
CA ALA A 16 1.64 -5.97 -10.25
C ALA A 16 1.94 -5.42 -8.83
N ALA A 17 2.75 -4.37 -8.72
CA ALA A 17 3.01 -3.68 -7.47
C ALA A 17 1.78 -2.91 -6.97
N ASP A 18 1.01 -2.29 -7.86
CA ASP A 18 -0.22 -1.59 -7.49
C ASP A 18 -1.34 -2.56 -7.07
N LEU A 19 -1.45 -3.71 -7.75
CA LEU A 19 -2.35 -4.78 -7.32
C LEU A 19 -1.92 -5.35 -5.95
N PHE A 20 -0.62 -5.53 -5.72
CA PHE A 20 -0.11 -5.90 -4.40
C PHE A 20 -0.44 -4.84 -3.34
N ASN A 21 -0.26 -3.56 -3.63
CA ASN A 21 -0.63 -2.45 -2.73
C ASN A 21 -2.13 -2.51 -2.38
N THR A 22 -2.97 -2.75 -3.38
CA THR A 22 -4.42 -2.96 -3.20
C THR A 22 -4.71 -4.09 -2.23
N ILE A 23 -4.06 -5.24 -2.39
CA ILE A 23 -4.18 -6.40 -1.49
C ILE A 23 -3.70 -6.08 -0.06
N LEU A 24 -2.55 -5.42 0.07
CA LEU A 24 -1.92 -5.15 1.37
C LEU A 24 -2.75 -4.20 2.22
N GLY A 25 -3.16 -3.06 1.66
CA GLY A 25 -3.83 -1.98 2.40
C GLY A 25 -4.72 -1.05 1.58
N GLY A 26 -4.87 -1.27 0.26
CA GLY A 26 -5.67 -0.41 -0.61
C GLY A 26 -7.16 -0.77 -0.69
N LEU A 27 -7.56 -2.02 -0.41
CA LEU A 27 -8.96 -2.48 -0.43
C LEU A 27 -9.84 -1.97 0.73
N SER A 28 -9.38 -0.98 1.50
CA SER A 28 -10.04 -0.56 2.74
C SER A 28 -10.27 -1.80 3.62
N LEU A 29 -11.51 -2.10 4.00
CA LEU A 29 -11.88 -3.17 4.94
C LEU A 29 -11.39 -4.58 4.56
N ASN A 30 -11.30 -4.91 3.27
CA ASN A 30 -10.93 -6.26 2.82
C ASN A 30 -9.43 -6.44 2.57
N SER A 31 -8.62 -5.43 2.87
CA SER A 31 -7.16 -5.55 2.74
C SER A 31 -6.58 -6.44 3.85
N ILE A 32 -5.44 -7.08 3.56
CA ILE A 32 -4.78 -7.98 4.52
C ILE A 32 -4.52 -7.26 5.85
N LEU A 33 -3.99 -6.03 5.81
CA LEU A 33 -3.69 -5.29 7.03
C LEU A 33 -4.95 -4.95 7.84
N MET A 34 -6.08 -4.65 7.20
CA MET A 34 -7.35 -4.43 7.90
C MET A 34 -7.88 -5.74 8.51
N ILE A 35 -7.81 -6.85 7.80
CA ILE A 35 -8.24 -8.15 8.34
C ILE A 35 -7.41 -8.54 9.57
N GLU A 36 -6.08 -8.50 9.46
CA GLU A 36 -5.17 -8.94 10.53
C GLU A 36 -5.21 -8.02 11.75
N LEU A 37 -5.22 -6.70 11.54
CA LEU A 37 -5.10 -5.74 12.65
C LEU A 37 -6.46 -5.33 13.22
N ARG A 38 -7.48 -5.12 12.39
CA ARG A 38 -8.80 -4.66 12.82
C ARG A 38 -9.74 -5.81 13.09
N ASP A 39 -9.99 -6.67 12.10
CA ASP A 39 -11.10 -7.63 12.21
C ASP A 39 -10.78 -8.77 13.19
N LYS A 40 -9.56 -9.31 13.14
CA LYS A 40 -9.14 -10.37 14.05
C LYS A 40 -8.84 -9.89 15.47
N LEU A 41 -8.28 -8.68 15.62
CA LEU A 41 -7.63 -8.27 16.86
C LEU A 41 -8.07 -6.91 17.43
N GLY A 42 -8.83 -6.10 16.67
CA GLY A 42 -9.31 -4.79 17.13
C GLY A 42 -8.21 -3.79 17.48
N LEU A 43 -7.01 -3.93 16.92
CA LEU A 43 -5.84 -3.09 17.24
C LEU A 43 -5.84 -1.75 16.51
N THR A 44 -6.60 -1.65 15.42
CA THR A 44 -6.74 -0.42 14.64
C THR A 44 -8.17 -0.20 14.21
N TYR A 45 -8.57 1.06 14.09
CA TYR A 45 -9.80 1.42 13.39
C TYR A 45 -9.58 1.53 11.88
N HIS A 46 -8.40 1.96 11.47
CA HIS A 46 -8.06 2.23 10.07
C HIS A 46 -6.56 2.07 9.83
N THR A 47 -6.25 1.32 8.79
CA THR A 47 -4.93 1.29 8.16
C THR A 47 -5.11 1.32 6.66
N SER A 48 -4.18 1.96 5.96
CA SER A 48 -4.19 2.04 4.51
C SER A 48 -2.79 2.13 3.96
N THR A 49 -2.63 1.68 2.71
CA THR A 49 -1.39 1.81 1.95
C THR A 49 -1.66 2.50 0.63
N LYS A 50 -0.63 3.13 0.09
CA LYS A 50 -0.63 3.60 -1.29
C LYS A 50 0.76 3.47 -1.90
N LEU A 51 0.79 3.24 -3.20
CA LEU A 51 1.98 3.41 -4.02
C LEU A 51 2.07 4.88 -4.43
N ASP A 52 3.15 5.55 -4.04
CA ASP A 52 3.37 6.98 -4.26
C ASP A 52 4.59 7.16 -5.16
N ASN A 53 4.34 7.53 -6.41
CA ASN A 53 5.37 7.81 -7.41
C ASN A 53 5.59 9.33 -7.50
N MET A 54 6.81 9.76 -7.27
CA MET A 54 7.27 11.15 -7.36
C MET A 54 8.44 11.21 -8.34
N ASP A 55 8.78 12.40 -8.82
CA ASP A 55 9.81 12.61 -9.86
C ASP A 55 11.17 11.98 -9.52
N HIS A 56 11.52 11.88 -8.23
CA HIS A 56 12.82 11.40 -7.77
C HIS A 56 12.74 10.27 -6.73
N SER A 57 11.52 9.80 -6.41
CA SER A 57 11.34 8.75 -5.40
C SER A 57 10.04 7.99 -5.64
N ASN A 58 10.07 6.69 -5.42
CA ASN A 58 8.91 5.82 -5.56
C ASN A 58 8.83 4.98 -4.29
N ILE A 59 7.73 5.12 -3.55
CA ILE A 59 7.57 4.46 -2.26
C ILE A 59 6.22 3.77 -2.18
N LEU A 60 6.18 2.60 -1.55
CA LEU A 60 4.96 2.08 -0.97
C LEU A 60 4.92 2.59 0.46
N LYS A 61 3.92 3.40 0.79
CA LYS A 61 3.75 3.90 2.16
C LYS A 61 2.40 3.54 2.72
N GLY A 62 2.35 3.42 4.03
CA GLY A 62 1.11 3.18 4.75
C GLY A 62 1.01 3.96 6.05
N ILE A 63 -0.23 4.10 6.49
CA ILE A 63 -0.58 4.76 7.74
C ILE A 63 -1.34 3.74 8.57
N LEU A 64 -0.91 3.62 9.83
CA LEU A 64 -1.50 2.73 10.81
C LEU A 64 -1.78 3.54 12.07
N TYR A 65 -3.03 3.52 12.53
CA TYR A 65 -3.46 4.17 13.76
C TYR A 65 -3.74 3.12 14.83
N THR A 66 -3.26 3.31 16.05
CA THR A 66 -3.48 2.37 17.14
C THR A 66 -3.42 3.10 18.49
N ASP A 67 -3.91 2.46 19.54
CA ASP A 67 -3.87 3.03 20.88
C ASP A 67 -2.46 2.93 21.47
N SER A 68 -2.07 3.92 22.28
CA SER A 68 -0.76 3.94 22.95
C SER A 68 -0.51 2.73 23.89
N THR A 69 -1.56 2.02 24.30
CA THR A 69 -1.48 0.82 25.12
C THR A 69 -1.31 -0.46 24.31
N THR A 70 -1.67 -0.45 23.02
CA THR A 70 -1.66 -1.63 22.14
C THR A 70 -0.59 -1.56 21.05
N VAL A 71 0.16 -0.46 20.96
CA VAL A 71 1.13 -0.23 19.88
C VAL A 71 2.18 -1.34 19.73
N THR A 72 2.67 -1.94 20.82
CA THR A 72 3.68 -3.03 20.75
C THR A 72 3.11 -4.25 20.06
N LYS A 73 1.89 -4.62 20.43
CA LYS A 73 1.18 -5.74 19.83
C LYS A 73 0.84 -5.44 18.37
N CYS A 74 0.38 -4.23 18.08
CA CYS A 74 0.05 -3.78 16.73
C CYS A 74 1.28 -3.87 15.80
N MET A 75 2.44 -3.39 16.25
CA MET A 75 3.68 -3.46 15.49
C MET A 75 4.18 -4.90 15.32
N SER A 76 4.03 -5.74 16.35
CA SER A 76 4.37 -7.17 16.25
C SER A 76 3.53 -7.88 15.19
N VAL A 77 2.21 -7.67 15.20
CA VAL A 77 1.29 -8.28 14.23
C VAL A 77 1.58 -7.75 12.83
N PHE A 78 1.80 -6.44 12.68
CA PHE A 78 2.20 -5.86 11.39
C PHE A 78 3.43 -6.57 10.81
N LYS A 79 4.50 -6.74 11.60
CA LYS A 79 5.72 -7.44 11.17
C LYS A 79 5.45 -8.91 10.82
N GLU A 80 4.67 -9.60 11.64
CA GLU A 80 4.27 -10.99 11.39
C GLU A 80 3.49 -11.15 10.08
N THR A 81 2.53 -10.25 9.82
CA THR A 81 1.76 -10.22 8.57
C THR A 81 2.67 -10.02 7.36
N ILE A 82 3.62 -9.08 7.43
CA ILE A 82 4.60 -8.85 6.36
C ILE A 82 5.47 -10.09 6.13
N GLU A 83 6.00 -10.71 7.18
CA GLU A 83 6.80 -11.93 7.08
C GLU A 83 5.99 -13.10 6.50
N ASN A 84 4.71 -13.23 6.89
CA ASN A 84 3.83 -14.25 6.35
C ASN A 84 3.63 -14.08 4.83
N ILE A 85 3.36 -12.86 4.35
CA ILE A 85 3.25 -12.59 2.90
C ILE A 85 4.57 -12.92 2.20
N LYS A 86 5.71 -12.54 2.77
CA LYS A 86 7.04 -12.76 2.17
C LYS A 86 7.39 -14.25 2.03
N ASN A 87 6.99 -15.07 3.01
CA ASN A 87 7.36 -16.48 3.09
C ASN A 87 6.33 -17.41 2.45
N ASN A 88 5.04 -17.12 2.64
CA ASN A 88 3.94 -18.00 2.23
C ASN A 88 3.14 -17.45 1.03
N GLY A 89 3.35 -16.19 0.66
CA GLY A 89 2.61 -15.54 -0.41
C GLY A 89 1.19 -15.15 -0.02
N ILE A 90 0.46 -14.68 -1.02
CA ILE A 90 -0.96 -14.31 -0.98
C ILE A 90 -1.77 -15.51 -1.47
N ASP A 91 -2.95 -15.74 -0.88
CA ASP A 91 -3.86 -16.80 -1.32
C ASP A 91 -4.67 -16.41 -2.58
N GLU A 92 -5.12 -17.43 -3.31
CA GLU A 92 -5.84 -17.27 -4.58
C GLU A 92 -7.15 -16.47 -4.42
N ILE A 93 -7.86 -16.64 -3.30
CA ILE A 93 -9.15 -15.98 -3.07
C ILE A 93 -8.91 -14.48 -2.85
N THR A 94 -7.97 -14.11 -1.99
CA THR A 94 -7.58 -12.72 -1.76
C THR A 94 -7.11 -12.05 -3.04
N PHE A 95 -6.27 -12.73 -3.82
CA PHE A 95 -5.80 -12.24 -5.11
C PHE A 95 -6.94 -12.00 -6.10
N SER A 96 -7.81 -13.00 -6.30
CA SER A 96 -8.94 -12.91 -7.23
C SER A 96 -9.93 -11.80 -6.86
N ASN A 97 -10.23 -11.65 -5.55
CA ASN A 97 -11.08 -10.59 -5.03
C ASN A 97 -10.46 -9.22 -5.27
N ALA A 98 -9.17 -9.05 -4.98
CA ALA A 98 -8.47 -7.78 -5.19
C ALA A 98 -8.42 -7.39 -6.67
N LYS A 99 -8.10 -8.34 -7.55
CA LYS A 99 -8.06 -8.16 -9.00
C LYS A 99 -9.43 -7.76 -9.54
N SER A 100 -10.49 -8.42 -9.10
CA SER A 100 -11.86 -8.05 -9.46
C SER A 100 -12.22 -6.65 -8.96
N SER A 101 -11.83 -6.31 -7.73
CA SER A 101 -12.12 -5.02 -7.13
C SER A 101 -11.43 -3.87 -7.86
N ILE A 102 -10.14 -3.98 -8.19
CA ILE A 102 -9.42 -2.89 -8.86
C ILE A 102 -9.98 -2.63 -10.25
N ILE A 103 -10.27 -3.69 -11.02
CA ILE A 103 -10.88 -3.61 -12.36
C ILE A 103 -12.25 -2.92 -12.31
N ASN A 104 -13.10 -3.32 -11.37
CA ASN A 104 -14.44 -2.75 -11.24
C ASN A 104 -14.41 -1.31 -10.71
N SER A 105 -13.49 -1.00 -9.79
CA SER A 105 -13.37 0.33 -9.18
C SER A 105 -12.96 1.41 -10.17
N PHE A 106 -12.17 1.06 -11.19
CA PHE A 106 -11.74 2.02 -12.21
C PHE A 106 -12.93 2.59 -12.99
N VAL A 107 -13.87 1.74 -13.42
CA VAL A 107 -15.08 2.17 -14.13
C VAL A 107 -15.91 3.14 -13.27
N LEU A 108 -16.06 2.83 -11.98
CA LEU A 108 -16.77 3.71 -11.04
C LEU A 108 -16.04 5.04 -10.83
N SER A 109 -14.70 5.03 -10.84
CA SER A 109 -13.91 6.24 -10.68
C SER A 109 -14.18 7.26 -11.80
N LEU A 110 -14.42 6.79 -13.04
CA LEU A 110 -14.69 7.63 -14.21
C LEU A 110 -16.04 8.36 -14.16
N LEU A 111 -16.92 8.02 -13.21
CA LEU A 111 -18.18 8.74 -12.98
C LEU A 111 -17.99 10.06 -12.21
N ASN A 112 -16.83 10.26 -11.60
CA ASN A 112 -16.51 11.46 -10.82
C ASN A 112 -15.53 12.36 -11.60
N ASN A 113 -15.88 13.63 -11.77
CA ASN A 113 -15.08 14.59 -12.54
C ASN A 113 -13.65 14.80 -11.99
N ASP A 114 -13.48 14.80 -10.67
CA ASP A 114 -12.17 14.99 -10.04
C ASP A 114 -11.26 13.77 -10.31
N ASN A 115 -11.82 12.56 -10.27
CA ASN A 115 -11.10 11.34 -10.62
C ASN A 115 -10.70 11.30 -12.10
N VAL A 116 -11.60 11.75 -12.99
CA VAL A 116 -11.29 11.87 -14.43
C VAL A 116 -10.15 12.88 -14.64
N ALA A 117 -10.22 14.06 -14.01
CA ALA A 117 -9.17 15.07 -14.10
C ALA A 117 -7.82 14.53 -13.59
N ASN A 118 -7.80 13.83 -12.46
CA ASN A 118 -6.60 13.19 -11.91
C ASN A 118 -6.03 12.10 -12.83
N THR A 119 -6.91 11.32 -13.47
CA THR A 119 -6.50 10.30 -14.45
C THR A 119 -5.83 10.94 -15.66
N LEU A 120 -6.44 11.99 -16.23
CA LEU A 120 -5.88 12.73 -17.37
C LEU A 120 -4.56 13.43 -17.01
N LEU A 121 -4.46 14.01 -15.81
CA LEU A 121 -3.21 14.58 -15.30
C LEU A 121 -2.13 13.51 -15.19
N SER A 122 -2.45 12.34 -14.64
CA SER A 122 -1.50 11.22 -14.52
C SER A 122 -1.05 10.73 -15.89
N MET A 123 -1.97 10.63 -16.85
CA MET A 123 -1.64 10.30 -18.24
C MET A 123 -0.63 11.28 -18.83
N GLN A 124 -0.81 12.58 -18.58
CA GLN A 124 0.14 13.60 -19.06
C GLN A 124 1.49 13.52 -18.34
N LEU A 125 1.50 13.37 -17.01
CA LEU A 125 2.73 13.29 -16.21
C LEU A 125 3.59 12.08 -16.57
N TYR A 126 2.96 10.92 -16.80
CA TYR A 126 3.65 9.68 -17.13
C TYR A 126 3.74 9.40 -18.63
N ASN A 127 3.33 10.37 -19.48
CA ASN A 127 3.35 10.28 -20.94
C ASN A 127 2.67 8.99 -21.47
N LEU A 128 1.47 8.72 -20.97
CA LEU A 128 0.69 7.54 -21.32
C LEU A 128 -0.03 7.72 -22.65
N ASP A 129 -0.29 6.60 -23.33
CA ASP A 129 -1.05 6.60 -24.57
C ASP A 129 -2.46 7.16 -24.35
N THR A 130 -2.99 7.90 -25.32
CA THR A 130 -4.36 8.43 -25.27
C THR A 130 -5.44 7.35 -25.09
N ASN A 131 -5.14 6.11 -25.45
CA ASN A 131 -5.99 4.94 -25.29
C ASN A 131 -5.85 4.25 -23.92
N TYR A 132 -5.03 4.79 -23.01
CA TYR A 132 -4.77 4.23 -21.68
C TYR A 132 -6.04 3.85 -20.93
N ILE A 133 -7.06 4.73 -20.93
CA ILE A 133 -8.32 4.49 -20.21
C ILE A 133 -9.00 3.20 -20.71
N ASN A 134 -8.96 2.93 -22.01
CA ASN A 134 -9.54 1.71 -22.59
C ASN A 134 -8.67 0.46 -22.32
N GLN A 135 -7.37 0.64 -22.12
CA GLN A 135 -6.41 -0.44 -21.86
C GLN A 135 -6.19 -0.71 -20.37
N HIS A 136 -6.63 0.19 -19.49
CA HIS A 136 -6.36 0.12 -18.05
C HIS A 136 -6.62 -1.27 -17.48
N ASN A 137 -7.80 -1.82 -17.74
CA ASN A 137 -8.20 -3.12 -17.19
C ASN A 137 -7.35 -4.27 -17.74
N SER A 138 -6.89 -4.20 -18.99
CA SER A 138 -6.08 -5.26 -19.59
C SER A 138 -4.70 -5.38 -18.92
N TYR A 139 -4.17 -4.27 -18.37
CA TYR A 139 -2.94 -4.32 -17.57
C TYR A 139 -3.08 -5.13 -16.29
N TYR A 140 -4.29 -5.21 -15.71
CA TYR A 140 -4.56 -6.03 -14.53
C TYR A 140 -5.00 -7.45 -14.88
N GLU A 141 -5.81 -7.62 -15.93
CA GLU A 141 -6.32 -8.91 -16.38
C GLU A 141 -5.21 -9.91 -16.71
N ALA A 142 -4.07 -9.44 -17.24
CA ALA A 142 -2.93 -10.29 -17.58
C ALA A 142 -2.11 -10.76 -16.36
N ILE A 143 -2.25 -10.10 -15.20
CA ILE A 143 -1.42 -10.37 -14.01
C ILE A 143 -1.80 -11.70 -13.37
N THR A 144 -0.80 -12.50 -13.03
CA THR A 144 -0.93 -13.79 -12.32
C THR A 144 -0.62 -13.67 -10.82
N LEU A 145 -1.11 -14.62 -10.02
CA LEU A 145 -0.78 -14.69 -8.58
C LEU A 145 0.74 -14.79 -8.36
N ASP A 146 1.44 -15.59 -9.17
CA ASP A 146 2.88 -15.77 -9.07
C ASP A 146 3.66 -14.47 -9.30
N GLU A 147 3.21 -13.64 -10.24
CA GLU A 147 3.81 -12.32 -10.47
C GLU A 147 3.61 -11.39 -9.28
N VAL A 148 2.40 -11.36 -8.71
CA VAL A 148 2.12 -10.56 -7.50
C VAL A 148 2.96 -11.04 -6.32
N ASN A 149 3.05 -12.36 -6.10
CA ASN A 149 3.86 -12.93 -5.02
C ASN A 149 5.35 -12.65 -5.20
N ARG A 150 5.86 -12.72 -6.43
CA ARG A 150 7.25 -12.33 -6.76
C ARG A 150 7.50 -10.87 -6.42
N ILE A 151 6.58 -9.97 -6.78
CA ILE A 151 6.71 -8.53 -6.51
C ILE A 151 6.56 -8.20 -5.04
N ALA A 152 5.58 -8.80 -4.36
CA ALA A 152 5.40 -8.68 -2.92
C ALA A 152 6.69 -9.06 -2.20
N LYS A 153 7.26 -10.23 -2.49
CA LYS A 153 8.53 -10.67 -1.90
C LYS A 153 9.67 -9.70 -2.20
N LYS A 154 9.78 -9.21 -3.44
CA LYS A 154 10.83 -8.24 -3.83
C LYS A 154 10.72 -6.93 -3.04
N ILE A 155 9.51 -6.37 -2.93
CA ILE A 155 9.26 -5.12 -2.19
C ILE A 155 9.54 -5.34 -0.70
N LEU A 156 8.93 -6.37 -0.11
CA LEU A 156 8.99 -6.67 1.34
C LEU A 156 10.35 -7.19 1.82
N SER A 157 11.31 -7.43 0.91
CA SER A 157 12.68 -7.77 1.27
C SER A 157 13.56 -6.54 1.55
N ASN A 158 13.06 -5.33 1.28
CA ASN A 158 13.74 -4.09 1.65
C ASN A 158 13.39 -3.69 3.09
N ASP A 159 14.17 -2.77 3.65
CA ASP A 159 13.93 -2.28 4.99
C ASP A 159 12.81 -1.23 5.01
N PHE A 160 11.93 -1.34 6.01
CA PHE A 160 10.92 -0.32 6.27
C PHE A 160 11.53 0.87 7.02
N VAL A 161 11.17 2.07 6.58
CA VAL A 161 11.27 3.29 7.39
C VAL A 161 9.96 3.46 8.16
N ILE A 162 10.03 3.46 9.49
CA ILE A 162 8.86 3.62 10.36
C ILE A 162 8.99 4.90 11.18
N ILE A 163 7.93 5.70 11.17
CA ILE A 163 7.80 6.90 11.99
C ILE A 163 6.58 6.71 12.89
N GLU A 164 6.83 6.71 14.20
CA GLU A 164 5.82 6.65 15.23
C GLU A 164 5.64 8.03 15.88
N VAL A 165 4.39 8.41 16.11
CA VAL A 165 4.04 9.62 16.83
C VAL A 165 2.98 9.25 17.85
N GLY A 166 3.34 9.25 19.13
CA GLY A 166 2.44 8.86 20.21
C GLY A 166 3.01 9.16 21.59
N LYS A 167 2.24 8.78 22.62
CA LYS A 167 2.62 8.97 24.03
C LYS A 167 3.67 7.95 24.50
N ASN A 168 3.62 6.73 23.97
CA ASN A 168 4.50 5.63 24.33
C ASN A 168 5.12 5.08 23.04
N ASN A 169 6.17 5.74 22.55
CA ASN A 169 6.87 5.25 21.36
C ASN A 169 7.65 3.99 21.73
N ASN A 170 7.59 2.97 20.87
CA ASN A 170 8.15 1.66 21.16
C ASN A 170 8.82 0.99 19.97
N ILE A 171 8.91 1.70 18.84
CA ILE A 171 9.85 1.32 17.80
C ILE A 171 11.26 1.58 18.36
N ASP A 172 12.15 0.58 18.31
CA ASP A 172 13.57 0.70 18.70
C ASP A 172 14.36 1.62 17.74
N GLY A 173 13.79 2.77 17.40
CA GLY A 173 14.32 3.78 16.50
C GLY A 173 14.92 4.96 17.25
N LYS A 174 15.47 5.90 16.49
CA LYS A 174 15.98 7.16 17.06
C LYS A 174 14.82 8.02 17.55
N GLU A 175 14.69 8.19 18.86
CA GLU A 175 13.72 9.11 19.45
C GLU A 175 14.15 10.57 19.20
N ILE A 176 13.22 11.40 18.69
CA ILE A 176 13.43 12.84 18.47
C ILE A 176 12.41 13.60 19.30
N ASN A 177 12.86 14.30 20.34
CA ASN A 177 12.00 15.11 21.19
C ASN A 177 11.74 16.50 20.57
N VAL A 178 10.59 16.65 19.91
CA VAL A 178 10.24 17.84 19.13
C VAL A 178 10.13 19.11 20.00
N LYS A 179 9.94 18.99 21.33
CA LYS A 179 9.82 20.15 22.23
C LYS A 179 11.09 21.00 22.32
N GLN A 180 12.26 20.50 21.95
CA GLN A 180 13.53 21.24 22.02
C GLN A 180 13.90 22.01 20.75
N ASN A 181 13.20 21.80 19.61
CA ASN A 181 13.62 22.35 18.30
C ASN A 181 12.68 23.41 17.71
N ILE A 182 11.69 23.90 18.46
CA ILE A 182 10.74 24.94 17.97
C ILE A 182 11.11 26.35 18.51
N LEU A 183 12.20 26.48 19.28
CA LEU A 183 12.70 27.78 19.75
C LEU A 183 14.22 27.82 19.63
N ASN A 184 14.72 28.04 18.41
CA ASN A 184 15.99 28.72 18.11
C ASN A 184 15.97 29.15 16.64
#